data_AF-B0E5Q0-F1
#
_entry.id   AF-B0E5Q0-F1
#
_cell.length_a   1.000
_cell.length_b   1.000
_cell.length_c   1.000
_cell.angle_alpha   90.00
_cell.angle_beta   90.00
_cell.angle_gamma   90.00
#
_symmetry.space_group_name_H-M   'P 1'
#
loop_
_entity.id
_entity.type
_entity.pdbx_description
1 polymer ?
#
loop_
_entity_poly.entity_id
_entity_poly.type
_entity_poly.pdbx_seq_one_letter_code
_entity_poly.pdbx_strand_id
1 'polypeptide(L)'
;MTKTLEKMFLANVILYLETLETLCQFQMVNSKCFDAVKMLRINPGLKPQNMINNPEEMTSVGYSFTKELQFFPFLETVKLTFFSPLILRCIPTSVKRIYLQKEIDDEQISCLLPLKEKIVELRLFTYDSPIDLEQFPLLTKISLRTHCSVPTTTNYLEQFFTNKNHRFELVHLKMLKFFEESFIQTLNEYNIRLFVVDLNDLNQIRKVLDISTRCVRDIKICCNSWIKGLDPKVVITNNNWTYQQNYQFEELLKERYIPTISVTKLHEINLKKFDFLRSLSFDKCKVDALNLPKEVNHITLKESEVLHIEQLTDLQEFILINCTSLSSLPVHCTKLKMDQCSFNIPKIPVDNELKELDLFKSNIDISYFKNLTSLCFNLVTINNNLPKMNQLKKLSFTQCVIKTQIDVPSSVTQFCISCMSDKMISLSEAKNIKRIKCVDIVNEVSLNESYYHYSMCQKVGGQLQNVIESVDELICTPLTINDFMLIPNKIKKVILISQYSVNGVIPVVIDLRSWKDLNELWIETSDNKFILPTTLKKLLIKSCYNIIINNLEEVPLKEVYLESNTSIIPHLNPSVEKLYFDTYNKDVNIQLLKRFPHLFPIE
;
A
#
# COMPACT_ATOMS: atom_id res chain seq x y z
N MET A 1 -30.77 34.32 10.63
CA MET A 1 -30.77 32.84 10.71
C MET A 1 -30.07 32.18 9.52
N THR A 2 -30.23 32.66 8.28
CA THR A 2 -29.57 32.10 7.07
C THR A 2 -28.04 32.00 7.17
N LYS A 3 -27.36 33.02 7.74
CA LYS A 3 -25.89 33.03 7.92
C LYS A 3 -25.35 31.88 8.79
N THR A 4 -26.14 31.35 9.72
CA THR A 4 -25.71 30.25 10.62
C THR A 4 -25.90 28.89 9.94
N LEU A 5 -26.98 28.73 9.17
CA LEU A 5 -27.29 27.50 8.44
C LEU A 5 -26.27 27.22 7.33
N GLU A 6 -25.90 28.26 6.57
CA GLU A 6 -24.87 28.17 5.52
C GLU A 6 -23.52 27.73 6.07
N LYS A 7 -23.10 28.27 7.23
CA LYS A 7 -21.85 27.87 7.90
C LYS A 7 -21.89 26.42 8.39
N MET A 8 -23.02 25.97 8.93
CA MET A 8 -23.20 24.57 9.34
C MET A 8 -23.17 23.61 8.15
N PHE A 9 -23.79 23.98 7.02
CA PHE A 9 -23.73 23.18 5.80
C PHE A 9 -22.28 23.05 5.28
N LEU A 10 -21.56 24.18 5.19
CA LEU A 10 -20.15 24.19 4.79
C LEU A 10 -19.26 23.41 5.75
N ALA A 11 -19.54 23.44 7.06
CA ALA A 11 -18.81 22.64 8.05
C ALA A 11 -18.98 21.13 7.83
N ASN A 12 -20.16 20.68 7.40
CA ASN A 12 -20.38 19.28 7.05
C ASN A 12 -19.62 18.88 5.78
N VAL A 13 -19.51 19.78 4.79
CA VAL A 13 -18.72 19.54 3.56
C VAL A 13 -17.26 19.26 3.88
N ILE A 14 -16.68 19.96 4.87
CA ILE A 14 -15.28 19.76 5.28
C ILE A 14 -15.00 18.31 5.72
N LEU A 15 -15.98 17.61 6.29
CA LEU A 15 -15.83 16.21 6.72
C LEU A 15 -15.67 15.23 5.55
N TYR A 16 -15.97 15.67 4.32
CA TYR A 16 -15.80 14.89 3.09
C TYR A 16 -14.54 15.27 2.31
N LEU A 17 -13.78 16.27 2.78
CA LEU A 17 -12.49 16.60 2.16
C LEU A 17 -11.47 15.53 2.52
N GLU A 18 -10.73 15.05 1.52
CA GLU A 18 -9.80 13.95 1.73
C GLU A 18 -8.37 14.40 2.05
N THR A 19 -7.99 15.65 1.73
CA THR A 19 -6.59 16.09 1.79
C THR A 19 -6.42 17.51 2.35
N LEU A 20 -5.23 17.82 2.86
CA LEU A 20 -4.87 19.17 3.31
C LEU A 20 -4.94 20.21 2.18
N GLU A 21 -4.55 19.84 0.96
CA GLU A 21 -4.62 20.76 -0.19
C GLU A 21 -6.07 21.16 -0.46
N THR A 22 -6.98 20.18 -0.51
CA THR A 22 -8.41 20.45 -0.72
C THR A 22 -9.00 21.31 0.41
N LEU A 23 -8.52 21.15 1.65
CA LEU A 23 -8.90 22.02 2.77
C LEU A 23 -8.39 23.45 2.60
N CYS A 24 -7.12 23.63 2.21
CA CYS A 24 -6.54 24.95 1.92
C CYS A 24 -7.29 25.65 0.78
N GLN A 25 -7.54 24.94 -0.33
CA GLN A 25 -8.30 25.48 -1.46
C GLN A 25 -9.72 25.89 -1.02
N PHE A 26 -10.39 25.05 -0.22
CA PHE A 26 -11.72 25.34 0.32
C PHE A 26 -11.73 26.64 1.15
N GLN A 27 -10.74 26.84 2.03
CA GLN A 27 -10.60 28.07 2.81
C GLN A 27 -10.44 29.32 1.95
N MET A 28 -9.82 29.20 0.77
CA MET A 28 -9.58 30.31 -0.14
C MET A 28 -10.80 30.69 -0.99
N VAL A 29 -11.86 29.86 -1.04
CA VAL A 29 -13.05 30.13 -1.86
C VAL A 29 -13.77 31.40 -1.43
N ASN A 30 -14.04 31.57 -0.12
CA ASN A 30 -14.60 32.79 0.45
C ASN A 30 -14.46 32.81 1.99
N SER A 31 -14.75 33.95 2.62
CA SER A 31 -14.66 34.13 4.08
C SER A 31 -15.57 33.21 4.90
N LYS A 32 -16.71 32.76 4.34
CA LYS A 32 -17.62 31.82 5.03
C LYS A 32 -17.01 30.42 5.11
N CYS A 33 -16.28 29.98 4.08
CA CYS A 33 -15.55 28.71 4.09
C CYS A 33 -14.44 28.72 5.13
N PHE A 34 -13.69 29.82 5.23
CA PHE A 34 -12.67 30.00 6.26
C PHE A 34 -13.26 29.96 7.69
N ASP A 35 -14.37 30.67 7.92
CA ASP A 35 -15.08 30.65 9.19
C ASP A 35 -15.62 29.25 9.55
N ALA A 36 -16.10 28.50 8.57
CA ALA A 36 -16.62 27.14 8.77
C ALA A 36 -15.52 26.18 9.24
N VAL A 37 -14.30 26.30 8.71
CA VAL A 37 -13.14 25.52 9.18
C VAL A 37 -12.82 25.84 10.64
N LYS A 38 -12.76 27.13 11.01
CA LYS A 38 -12.47 27.53 12.39
C LYS A 38 -13.53 27.09 13.40
N MET A 39 -14.77 26.88 12.97
CA MET A 39 -15.86 26.47 13.86
C MET A 39 -15.82 24.97 14.21
N LEU A 40 -15.14 24.14 13.42
CA LEU A 40 -15.08 22.70 13.66
C LEU A 40 -14.32 22.37 14.96
N ARG A 41 -14.92 21.47 15.74
CA ARG A 41 -14.37 20.95 17.01
C ARG A 41 -13.81 19.53 16.89
N ILE A 42 -13.82 18.99 15.68
CA ILE A 42 -13.29 17.69 15.33
C ILE A 42 -12.48 17.80 14.05
N ASN A 43 -11.35 17.10 13.98
CA ASN A 43 -10.58 17.02 12.75
C ASN A 43 -11.21 15.97 11.79
N PRO A 44 -11.22 16.22 10.48
CA PRO A 44 -11.78 15.29 9.50
C PRO A 44 -10.96 13.99 9.34
N GLY A 45 -9.69 13.98 9.75
CA GLY A 45 -8.80 12.82 9.61
C GLY A 45 -8.27 12.71 8.19
N LEU A 46 -7.71 13.80 7.68
CA LEU A 46 -7.30 13.93 6.28
C LEU A 46 -6.25 12.89 5.91
N LYS A 47 -6.40 12.29 4.73
CA LYS A 47 -5.39 11.40 4.16
C LYS A 47 -4.21 12.24 3.67
N PRO A 48 -2.97 11.83 3.93
CA PRO A 48 -1.82 12.36 3.19
C PRO A 48 -2.00 12.02 1.70
N GLN A 49 -1.70 12.98 0.80
CA GLN A 49 -1.78 12.76 -0.65
C GLN A 49 -0.75 11.70 -1.10
N ASN A 50 -1.11 10.92 -2.13
CA ASN A 50 -0.28 9.90 -2.81
C ASN A 50 0.15 8.70 -1.94
N MET A 51 -0.79 7.82 -1.56
CA MET A 51 -0.46 6.51 -0.98
C MET A 51 -0.11 5.50 -2.08
N ILE A 52 1.05 5.66 -2.71
CA ILE A 52 1.61 4.67 -3.65
C ILE A 52 3.05 4.37 -3.24
N ASN A 53 3.20 3.42 -2.32
CA ASN A 53 4.42 2.65 -2.06
C ASN A 53 5.73 3.45 -1.86
N ASN A 54 5.70 4.67 -1.29
CA ASN A 54 6.91 5.49 -1.11
C ASN A 54 7.24 5.73 0.39
N PRO A 55 8.48 5.51 0.87
CA PRO A 55 8.85 5.72 2.28
C PRO A 55 8.91 7.19 2.75
N GLU A 56 8.74 8.18 1.86
CA GLU A 56 8.48 9.59 2.22
C GLU A 56 7.20 9.75 3.09
N GLU A 57 6.35 8.73 3.11
CA GLU A 57 4.96 8.81 3.55
C GLU A 57 4.77 8.81 5.10
N MET A 58 5.61 8.15 5.91
CA MET A 58 5.48 8.17 7.39
C MET A 58 5.67 9.58 7.99
N THR A 59 6.56 10.34 7.36
CA THR A 59 6.91 11.74 7.63
C THR A 59 5.78 12.71 7.32
N SER A 60 5.12 12.45 6.18
CA SER A 60 4.01 13.26 5.73
C SER A 60 2.86 13.16 6.72
N VAL A 61 2.68 12.02 7.40
CA VAL A 61 1.53 11.78 8.25
C VAL A 61 1.60 12.60 9.54
N GLY A 62 2.73 12.59 10.26
CA GLY A 62 2.89 13.38 11.49
C GLY A 62 2.86 14.90 11.25
N TYR A 63 3.56 15.37 10.21
CA TYR A 63 3.54 16.79 9.82
C TYR A 63 2.17 17.24 9.30
N SER A 64 1.54 16.42 8.45
CA SER A 64 0.19 16.69 7.94
C SER A 64 -0.81 16.70 9.07
N PHE A 65 -0.67 15.81 10.04
CA PHE A 65 -1.53 15.81 11.23
C PHE A 65 -1.34 17.06 12.07
N THR A 66 -0.11 17.42 12.45
CA THR A 66 0.12 18.66 13.22
C THR A 66 -0.38 19.89 12.47
N LYS A 67 -0.16 19.96 11.15
CA LYS A 67 -0.75 21.00 10.30
C LYS A 67 -2.27 20.97 10.28
N GLU A 68 -2.88 19.79 10.15
CA GLU A 68 -4.33 19.60 10.22
C GLU A 68 -4.85 20.19 11.51
N LEU A 69 -4.25 19.85 12.66
CA LEU A 69 -4.67 20.38 13.96
C LEU A 69 -4.56 21.91 14.04
N GLN A 70 -3.56 22.52 13.39
CA GLN A 70 -3.42 23.99 13.33
C GLN A 70 -4.56 24.69 12.59
N PHE A 71 -5.23 24.02 11.65
CA PHE A 71 -6.41 24.58 10.97
C PHE A 71 -7.64 24.66 11.88
N PHE A 72 -7.68 23.87 12.96
CA PHE A 72 -8.83 23.73 13.85
C PHE A 72 -8.48 24.21 15.27
N PRO A 73 -8.53 25.53 15.55
CA PRO A 73 -8.06 26.08 16.82
C PRO A 73 -8.92 25.73 18.04
N PHE A 74 -10.15 25.21 17.84
CA PHE A 74 -11.09 24.88 18.92
C PHE A 74 -11.40 23.38 19.02
N LEU A 75 -10.41 22.53 18.69
CA LEU A 75 -10.58 21.08 18.78
C LEU A 75 -10.91 20.62 20.20
N GLU A 76 -12.01 19.89 20.31
CA GLU A 76 -12.39 19.13 21.50
C GLU A 76 -12.28 17.63 21.27
N THR A 77 -12.30 17.19 20.01
CA THR A 77 -12.24 15.79 19.60
C THR A 77 -11.17 15.60 18.53
N VAL A 78 -10.38 14.54 18.67
CA VAL A 78 -9.38 14.13 17.67
C VAL A 78 -9.70 12.74 17.14
N LYS A 79 -9.67 12.58 15.82
CA LYS A 79 -9.72 11.33 15.08
C LYS A 79 -8.32 11.01 14.56
N LEU A 80 -7.82 9.84 14.91
CA LEU A 80 -6.54 9.29 14.49
C LEU A 80 -6.78 8.14 13.51
N THR A 81 -6.50 8.38 12.22
CA THR A 81 -6.57 7.38 11.14
C THR A 81 -5.26 6.59 10.99
N PHE A 82 -4.24 6.96 11.76
CA PHE A 82 -2.93 6.32 11.89
C PHE A 82 -2.50 6.35 13.37
N PHE A 83 -1.46 5.62 13.73
CA PHE A 83 -0.94 5.61 15.09
C PHE A 83 0.59 5.68 15.13
N SER A 84 1.10 6.52 16.02
CA SER A 84 2.49 6.54 16.47
C SER A 84 2.51 7.08 17.89
N PRO A 85 3.28 6.52 18.84
CA PRO A 85 3.36 7.06 20.20
C PRO A 85 3.75 8.54 20.26
N LEU A 86 4.52 9.02 19.29
CA LEU A 86 4.91 10.43 19.19
C LEU A 86 3.72 11.35 18.87
N ILE A 87 2.75 10.86 18.08
CA ILE A 87 1.59 11.68 17.68
C ILE A 87 0.72 12.07 18.87
N LEU A 88 0.71 11.23 19.91
CA LEU A 88 -0.03 11.48 21.14
C LEU A 88 0.45 12.74 21.86
N ARG A 89 1.73 13.09 21.70
CA ARG A 89 2.32 14.32 22.25
C ARG A 89 1.92 15.57 21.48
N CYS A 90 1.51 15.42 20.20
CA CYS A 90 1.05 16.53 19.37
C CYS A 90 -0.42 16.89 19.63
N ILE A 91 -1.16 16.07 20.39
CA ILE A 91 -2.58 16.30 20.69
C ILE A 91 -2.71 17.48 21.66
N PRO A 92 -3.43 18.56 21.29
CA PRO A 92 -3.62 19.70 22.16
C PRO A 92 -4.26 19.31 23.48
N THR A 93 -3.85 19.95 24.57
CA THR A 93 -4.38 19.71 25.91
C THR A 93 -5.89 19.95 25.99
N SER A 94 -6.43 20.87 25.15
CA SER A 94 -7.86 21.17 25.01
C SER A 94 -8.72 20.00 24.53
N VAL A 95 -8.11 18.99 23.92
CA VAL A 95 -8.81 17.81 23.41
C VAL A 95 -9.31 16.98 24.58
N LYS A 96 -10.61 16.67 24.54
CA LYS A 96 -11.34 15.91 25.56
C LYS A 96 -11.63 14.48 25.11
N ARG A 97 -11.67 14.22 23.80
CA ARG A 97 -12.06 12.93 23.22
C ARG A 97 -11.12 12.53 22.09
N ILE A 98 -10.71 11.26 22.09
CA ILE A 98 -9.80 10.68 21.10
C ILE A 98 -10.47 9.44 20.51
N TYR A 99 -10.54 9.40 19.18
CA TYR A 99 -11.05 8.28 18.39
C TYR A 99 -9.88 7.66 17.62
N LEU A 100 -9.40 6.50 18.06
CA LEU A 100 -8.31 5.78 17.43
C LEU A 100 -8.87 4.75 16.44
N GLN A 101 -8.92 5.13 15.16
CA GLN A 101 -9.47 4.29 14.09
C GLN A 101 -8.43 3.35 13.46
N LYS A 102 -7.15 3.59 13.73
CA LYS A 102 -6.09 2.65 13.36
C LYS A 102 -6.00 1.53 14.40
N GLU A 103 -5.90 0.30 13.92
CA GLU A 103 -5.64 -0.86 14.78
C GLU A 103 -4.21 -0.79 15.33
N ILE A 104 -4.09 -0.94 16.65
CA ILE A 104 -2.83 -1.06 17.40
C ILE A 104 -2.71 -2.46 18.01
N ASP A 105 -1.52 -2.85 18.41
CA ASP A 105 -1.29 -4.11 19.14
C ASP A 105 -1.32 -3.93 20.67
N ASP A 106 -1.26 -5.05 21.39
CA ASP A 106 -1.25 -5.11 22.85
C ASP A 106 0.02 -4.46 23.46
N GLU A 107 1.17 -4.57 22.81
CA GLU A 107 2.42 -3.90 23.23
C GLU A 107 2.28 -2.37 23.23
N GLN A 108 1.56 -1.82 22.25
CA GLN A 108 1.34 -0.38 22.06
C GLN A 108 0.35 0.24 23.05
N ILE A 109 -0.49 -0.55 23.74
CA ILE A 109 -1.50 -0.01 24.65
C ILE A 109 -0.91 0.79 25.81
N SER A 110 0.28 0.42 26.26
CA SER A 110 1.02 1.16 27.30
C SER A 110 1.20 2.65 26.96
N CYS A 111 1.29 2.98 25.67
CA CYS A 111 1.42 4.35 25.18
C CYS A 111 0.14 5.17 25.33
N LEU A 112 -1.03 4.52 25.44
CA LEU A 112 -2.33 5.18 25.59
C LEU A 112 -2.67 5.50 27.05
N LEU A 113 -2.04 4.83 28.02
CA LEU A 113 -2.33 5.00 29.45
C LEU A 113 -2.29 6.46 29.93
N PRO A 114 -1.35 7.32 29.49
CA PRO A 114 -1.34 8.74 29.87
C PRO A 114 -2.58 9.51 29.40
N LEU A 115 -3.29 9.03 28.38
CA LEU A 115 -4.47 9.65 27.78
C LEU A 115 -5.75 8.83 27.99
N LYS A 116 -5.72 7.84 28.90
CA LYS A 116 -6.82 6.87 29.08
C LYS A 116 -8.19 7.50 29.33
N GLU A 117 -8.21 8.62 30.05
CA GLU A 117 -9.41 9.41 30.37
C GLU A 117 -10.01 10.14 29.15
N LYS A 118 -9.35 10.11 27.99
CA LYS A 118 -9.78 10.78 26.76
C LYS A 118 -10.16 9.80 25.64
N ILE A 119 -9.82 8.50 25.75
CA ILE A 119 -10.05 7.53 24.69
C ILE A 119 -11.53 7.14 24.62
N VAL A 120 -12.16 7.31 23.45
CA VAL A 120 -13.59 7.03 23.22
C VAL A 120 -13.80 5.88 22.23
N GLU A 121 -12.93 5.75 21.23
CA GLU A 121 -12.91 4.65 20.27
C GLU A 121 -11.51 4.05 20.18
N LEU A 122 -11.42 2.72 20.19
CA LEU A 122 -10.17 1.97 20.10
C LEU A 122 -10.33 0.78 19.13
N ARG A 123 -9.26 0.46 18.40
CA ARG A 123 -9.14 -0.79 17.63
C ARG A 123 -7.87 -1.51 18.06
N LEU A 124 -8.01 -2.74 18.52
CA LEU A 124 -6.95 -3.50 19.15
C LEU A 124 -6.80 -4.87 18.49
N PHE A 125 -5.56 -5.24 18.19
CA PHE A 125 -5.14 -6.60 17.94
C PHE A 125 -4.42 -7.15 19.17
N THR A 126 -4.85 -8.30 19.67
CA THR A 126 -4.31 -8.92 20.90
C THR A 126 -3.96 -10.37 20.64
N TYR A 127 -2.83 -10.80 21.21
CA TYR A 127 -2.39 -12.19 21.17
C TYR A 127 -2.91 -12.94 22.40
N ASP A 128 -2.03 -13.26 23.34
CA ASP A 128 -2.34 -14.07 24.54
C ASP A 128 -2.50 -13.23 25.82
N SER A 129 -2.39 -11.89 25.73
CA SER A 129 -2.46 -10.99 26.89
C SER A 129 -3.74 -10.16 26.88
N PRO A 130 -4.83 -10.61 27.54
CA PRO A 130 -6.04 -9.83 27.61
C PRO A 130 -5.82 -8.54 28.40
N ILE A 131 -6.49 -7.48 27.96
CA ILE A 131 -6.33 -6.14 28.53
C ILE A 131 -7.67 -5.69 29.07
N ASP A 132 -7.68 -5.35 30.35
CA ASP A 132 -8.86 -4.81 30.99
C ASP A 132 -9.24 -3.45 30.39
N LEU A 133 -10.41 -3.37 29.75
CA LEU A 133 -10.90 -2.15 29.13
C LEU A 133 -11.48 -1.16 30.16
N GLU A 134 -11.72 -1.57 31.41
CA GLU A 134 -12.16 -0.67 32.48
C GLU A 134 -11.16 0.46 32.74
N GLN A 135 -9.88 0.27 32.40
CA GLN A 135 -8.87 1.32 32.51
C GLN A 135 -9.14 2.54 31.61
N PHE A 136 -10.07 2.44 30.64
CA PHE A 136 -10.48 3.51 29.73
C PHE A 136 -11.93 3.96 29.99
N PRO A 137 -12.19 4.85 30.96
CA PRO A 137 -13.55 5.12 31.43
C PRO A 137 -14.48 5.79 30.41
N LEU A 138 -13.93 6.48 29.39
CA LEU A 138 -14.74 7.09 28.30
C LEU A 138 -14.89 6.20 27.06
N LEU A 139 -14.32 4.99 27.07
CA LEU A 139 -14.35 4.11 25.92
C LEU A 139 -15.78 3.64 25.65
N THR A 140 -16.34 3.96 24.50
CA THR A 140 -17.71 3.54 24.13
C THR A 140 -17.72 2.65 22.89
N LYS A 141 -16.64 2.65 22.10
CA LYS A 141 -16.52 1.85 20.88
C LYS A 141 -15.21 1.10 20.88
N ILE A 142 -15.27 -0.21 20.68
CA ILE A 142 -14.09 -1.07 20.63
C ILE A 142 -14.19 -2.05 19.47
N SER A 143 -13.11 -2.19 18.71
CA SER A 143 -12.91 -3.29 17.77
C SER A 143 -11.78 -4.17 18.28
N LEU A 144 -12.08 -5.43 18.63
CA LEU A 144 -11.13 -6.41 19.11
C LEU A 144 -10.90 -7.48 18.05
N ARG A 145 -9.65 -7.62 17.61
CA ARG A 145 -9.19 -8.76 16.82
C ARG A 145 -8.28 -9.60 17.70
N THR A 146 -8.63 -10.86 17.92
CA THR A 146 -7.95 -11.71 18.90
C THR A 146 -7.28 -12.91 18.23
N HIS A 147 -6.06 -13.21 18.66
CA HIS A 147 -5.29 -14.39 18.27
C HIS A 147 -4.74 -15.09 19.53
N CYS A 148 -5.62 -15.79 20.24
CA CYS A 148 -5.23 -16.63 21.37
C CYS A 148 -4.69 -17.98 20.85
N SER A 149 -3.45 -18.31 21.21
CA SER A 149 -2.75 -19.53 20.82
C SER A 149 -2.99 -20.69 21.81
N VAL A 150 -3.37 -20.36 23.04
CA VAL A 150 -3.58 -21.32 24.13
C VAL A 150 -5.02 -21.86 24.11
N PRO A 151 -5.26 -23.16 24.31
CA PRO A 151 -6.59 -23.76 24.38
C PRO A 151 -7.37 -23.42 25.68
N THR A 152 -7.11 -22.27 26.31
CA THR A 152 -7.90 -21.75 27.43
C THR A 152 -9.22 -21.21 26.88
N THR A 153 -10.13 -22.14 26.61
CA THR A 153 -11.45 -21.93 25.98
C THR A 153 -12.52 -21.42 26.95
N THR A 154 -12.15 -20.87 28.09
CA THR A 154 -13.09 -20.32 29.07
C THR A 154 -12.59 -19.00 29.63
N ASN A 155 -13.34 -17.94 29.35
CA ASN A 155 -13.28 -16.61 29.95
C ASN A 155 -12.11 -15.74 29.47
N TYR A 156 -11.58 -15.98 28.25
CA TYR A 156 -10.57 -15.09 27.69
C TYR A 156 -11.19 -13.75 27.32
N LEU A 157 -12.35 -13.76 26.65
CA LEU A 157 -13.04 -12.53 26.28
C LEU A 157 -13.58 -11.77 27.51
N GLU A 158 -13.99 -12.48 28.56
CA GLU A 158 -14.47 -11.85 29.80
C GLU A 158 -13.41 -10.99 30.48
N GLN A 159 -12.12 -11.31 30.32
CA GLN A 159 -11.01 -10.54 30.89
C GLN A 159 -10.85 -9.15 30.25
N PHE A 160 -11.41 -8.90 29.07
CA PHE A 160 -11.47 -7.55 28.49
C PHE A 160 -12.61 -6.72 29.07
N PHE A 161 -13.68 -7.36 29.55
CA PHE A 161 -14.93 -6.74 29.96
C PHE A 161 -15.23 -6.98 31.44
N THR A 162 -14.24 -6.77 32.30
CA THR A 162 -14.35 -7.01 33.75
C THR A 162 -15.52 -6.22 34.38
N ASN A 163 -15.70 -4.97 33.94
CA ASN A 163 -16.83 -4.13 34.33
C ASN A 163 -18.04 -4.29 33.39
N LYS A 164 -18.98 -5.16 33.78
CA LYS A 164 -20.22 -5.41 33.04
C LYS A 164 -21.13 -4.18 32.88
N ASN A 165 -21.02 -3.18 33.75
CA ASN A 165 -21.85 -1.97 33.70
C ASN A 165 -21.33 -0.91 32.74
N HIS A 166 -20.07 -1.03 32.30
CA HIS A 166 -19.44 -0.12 31.36
C HIS A 166 -20.23 -0.03 30.06
N ARG A 167 -20.70 1.16 29.70
CA ARG A 167 -21.60 1.35 28.56
C ARG A 167 -20.82 1.40 27.25
N PHE A 168 -20.92 0.34 26.45
CA PHE A 168 -20.44 0.31 25.08
C PHE A 168 -21.57 0.60 24.08
N GLU A 169 -21.35 1.58 23.20
CA GLU A 169 -22.19 1.80 22.03
C GLU A 169 -21.97 0.73 20.96
N LEU A 170 -20.73 0.27 20.79
CA LEU A 170 -20.34 -0.73 19.79
C LEU A 170 -19.19 -1.59 20.32
N VAL A 171 -19.38 -2.91 20.25
CA VAL A 171 -18.29 -3.88 20.39
C VAL A 171 -18.24 -4.69 19.10
N HIS A 172 -17.12 -4.59 18.37
CA HIS A 172 -16.84 -5.41 17.19
C HIS A 172 -15.78 -6.43 17.53
N LEU A 173 -16.09 -7.72 17.38
CA LEU A 173 -15.20 -8.81 17.74
C LEU A 173 -14.85 -9.68 16.52
N LYS A 174 -13.57 -9.99 16.36
CA LYS A 174 -13.05 -10.93 15.36
C LYS A 174 -12.09 -11.92 16.02
N MET A 175 -12.49 -13.18 16.11
CA MET A 175 -11.69 -14.25 16.72
C MET A 175 -11.02 -15.08 15.63
N LEU A 176 -9.68 -15.12 15.58
CA LEU A 176 -8.95 -15.73 14.45
C LEU A 176 -8.69 -17.23 14.61
N LYS A 177 -8.45 -17.71 15.83
CA LYS A 177 -8.05 -19.12 16.09
C LYS A 177 -8.97 -19.89 17.05
N PHE A 178 -9.94 -19.22 17.65
CA PHE A 178 -10.88 -19.82 18.59
C PHE A 178 -12.27 -19.21 18.41
N PHE A 179 -13.27 -19.83 19.05
CA PHE A 179 -14.62 -19.31 19.13
C PHE A 179 -15.14 -19.56 20.55
N GLU A 180 -15.35 -18.49 21.32
CA GLU A 180 -15.80 -18.58 22.70
C GLU A 180 -17.32 -18.38 22.77
N GLU A 181 -18.06 -19.47 22.59
CA GLU A 181 -19.53 -19.46 22.59
C GLU A 181 -20.11 -18.97 23.93
N SER A 182 -19.46 -19.32 25.04
CA SER A 182 -19.87 -18.95 26.41
C SER A 182 -20.01 -17.45 26.59
N PHE A 183 -19.04 -16.67 26.09
CA PHE A 183 -19.08 -15.21 26.15
C PHE A 183 -20.28 -14.64 25.38
N ILE A 184 -20.58 -15.21 24.20
CA ILE A 184 -21.71 -14.76 23.38
C ILE A 184 -23.04 -15.05 24.09
N GLN A 185 -23.14 -16.19 24.78
CA GLN A 185 -24.33 -16.54 25.58
C GLN A 185 -24.55 -15.59 26.77
N THR A 186 -23.49 -15.05 27.36
CA THR A 186 -23.56 -14.12 28.50
C THR A 186 -23.64 -12.64 28.11
N LEU A 187 -23.76 -12.31 26.81
CA LEU A 187 -23.79 -10.92 26.30
C LEU A 187 -24.87 -10.02 26.94
N ASN A 188 -25.99 -10.60 27.38
CA ASN A 188 -27.06 -9.86 28.05
C ASN A 188 -26.62 -9.27 29.40
N GLU A 189 -25.58 -9.81 30.03
CA GLU A 189 -25.08 -9.37 31.34
C GLU A 189 -24.21 -8.11 31.27
N TYR A 190 -23.60 -7.85 30.11
CA TYR A 190 -22.76 -6.66 29.87
C TYR A 190 -23.63 -5.44 29.57
N ASN A 191 -23.11 -4.24 29.36
CA ASN A 191 -23.90 -3.05 28.93
C ASN A 191 -23.48 -2.61 27.51
N ILE A 192 -23.77 -3.47 26.53
CA ILE A 192 -23.39 -3.31 25.12
C ILE A 192 -24.66 -3.05 24.30
N ARG A 193 -24.70 -1.92 23.58
CA ARG A 193 -25.85 -1.57 22.73
C ARG A 193 -25.89 -2.36 21.42
N LEU A 194 -24.75 -2.42 20.72
CA LEU A 194 -24.60 -3.12 19.44
C LEU A 194 -23.38 -4.02 19.51
N PHE A 195 -23.58 -5.31 19.23
CA PHE A 195 -22.50 -6.29 19.16
C PHE A 195 -22.34 -6.76 17.71
N VAL A 196 -21.14 -6.63 17.17
CA VAL A 196 -20.79 -7.11 15.83
C VAL A 196 -19.78 -8.23 15.98
N VAL A 197 -20.00 -9.36 15.31
CA VAL A 197 -19.05 -10.48 15.34
C VAL A 197 -18.71 -10.97 13.94
N ASP A 198 -17.41 -11.06 13.65
CA ASP A 198 -16.89 -11.61 12.40
C ASP A 198 -16.69 -13.13 12.55
N LEU A 199 -17.45 -13.91 11.77
CA LEU A 199 -17.39 -15.37 11.75
C LEU A 199 -17.25 -15.89 10.32
N ASN A 200 -16.41 -16.90 10.12
CA ASN A 200 -16.18 -17.52 8.80
C ASN A 200 -16.55 -19.01 8.76
N ASP A 201 -17.04 -19.57 9.86
CA ASP A 201 -17.51 -20.95 9.95
C ASP A 201 -19.05 -20.99 10.03
N LEU A 202 -19.68 -21.82 9.20
CA LEU A 202 -21.14 -21.89 9.10
C LEU A 202 -21.80 -22.41 10.39
N ASN A 203 -21.15 -23.32 11.12
CA ASN A 203 -21.70 -23.85 12.37
C ASN A 203 -21.65 -22.80 13.47
N GLN A 204 -20.57 -22.02 13.56
CA GLN A 204 -20.47 -20.88 14.48
C GLN A 204 -21.53 -19.82 14.14
N ILE A 205 -21.72 -19.50 12.86
CA ILE A 205 -22.75 -18.55 12.42
C ILE A 205 -24.15 -19.01 12.85
N ARG A 206 -24.47 -20.30 12.63
CA ARG A 206 -25.76 -20.88 13.08
C ARG A 206 -25.95 -20.77 14.58
N LYS A 207 -24.93 -21.10 15.38
CA LYS A 207 -24.98 -20.96 16.84
C LYS A 207 -25.25 -19.52 17.28
N VAL A 208 -24.56 -18.54 16.70
CA VAL A 208 -24.77 -17.13 17.03
C VAL A 208 -26.14 -16.63 16.55
N LEU A 209 -26.63 -17.09 15.39
CA LEU A 209 -27.99 -16.80 14.94
C LEU A 209 -29.01 -17.31 15.96
N ASP A 210 -28.88 -18.56 16.42
CA ASP A 210 -29.77 -19.13 17.43
C ASP A 210 -29.73 -18.32 18.74
N ILE A 211 -28.53 -17.93 19.21
CA ILE A 211 -28.38 -17.06 20.39
C ILE A 211 -29.04 -15.70 20.15
N SER A 212 -28.87 -15.10 18.97
CA SER A 212 -29.42 -13.78 18.63
C SER A 212 -30.95 -13.73 18.70
N THR A 213 -31.64 -14.84 18.43
CA THR A 213 -33.11 -14.91 18.56
C THR A 213 -33.61 -14.79 20.00
N ARG A 214 -32.75 -15.10 20.98
CA ARG A 214 -33.06 -15.08 22.41
C ARG A 214 -32.45 -13.87 23.12
N CYS A 215 -31.55 -13.16 22.46
CA CYS A 215 -30.87 -11.99 22.99
C CYS A 215 -31.76 -10.76 22.82
N VAL A 216 -31.84 -9.90 23.85
CA VAL A 216 -32.60 -8.64 23.78
C VAL A 216 -31.84 -7.59 22.95
N ARG A 217 -30.58 -7.86 22.58
CA ARG A 217 -29.66 -6.92 21.94
C ARG A 217 -29.52 -7.18 20.45
N ASP A 218 -29.18 -6.12 19.74
CA ASP A 218 -28.81 -6.19 18.34
C ASP A 218 -27.43 -6.85 18.19
N ILE A 219 -27.44 -8.12 17.77
CA ILE A 219 -26.25 -8.83 17.31
C ILE A 219 -26.21 -8.76 15.78
N LYS A 220 -25.13 -8.23 15.23
CA LYS A 220 -24.83 -8.26 13.80
C LYS A 220 -23.74 -9.28 13.53
N ILE A 221 -24.06 -10.25 12.68
CA ILE A 221 -23.11 -11.28 12.28
C ILE A 221 -22.53 -10.88 10.93
N CYS A 222 -21.21 -10.81 10.88
CA CYS A 222 -20.44 -10.48 9.70
C CYS A 222 -19.67 -11.71 9.21
N CYS A 223 -19.60 -11.91 7.89
CA CYS A 223 -18.83 -12.99 7.28
C CYS A 223 -17.92 -12.45 6.18
N ASN A 224 -16.67 -12.91 6.13
CA ASN A 224 -15.71 -12.42 5.12
C ASN A 224 -15.92 -13.01 3.72
N SER A 225 -16.88 -13.89 3.54
CA SER A 225 -17.14 -14.57 2.28
C SER A 225 -18.56 -15.11 2.27
N TRP A 226 -19.10 -15.35 1.07
CA TRP A 226 -20.38 -16.04 0.98
C TRP A 226 -20.17 -17.54 1.19
N ILE A 227 -21.02 -18.16 2.02
CA ILE A 227 -21.03 -19.60 2.30
C ILE A 227 -22.41 -20.16 1.95
N LYS A 228 -22.48 -21.36 1.37
CA LYS A 228 -23.76 -21.99 1.03
C LYS A 228 -24.60 -22.25 2.28
N GLY A 229 -25.86 -21.80 2.25
CA GLY A 229 -26.78 -21.91 3.40
C GLY A 229 -26.61 -20.82 4.46
N LEU A 230 -25.96 -19.70 4.10
CA LEU A 230 -25.91 -18.50 4.94
C LEU A 230 -27.31 -17.90 5.10
N ASP A 231 -27.65 -17.46 6.32
CA ASP A 231 -28.89 -16.74 6.58
C ASP A 231 -28.82 -15.32 5.98
N PRO A 232 -29.91 -14.81 5.34
CA PRO A 232 -29.95 -13.47 4.75
C PRO A 232 -29.63 -12.31 5.72
N LYS A 233 -29.77 -12.53 7.04
CA LYS A 233 -29.45 -11.55 8.08
C LYS A 233 -27.94 -11.34 8.25
N VAL A 234 -27.10 -12.27 7.79
CA VAL A 234 -25.64 -12.17 7.88
C VAL A 234 -25.12 -11.14 6.87
N VAL A 235 -24.24 -10.25 7.32
CA VAL A 235 -23.62 -9.21 6.50
C VAL A 235 -22.30 -9.73 5.93
N ILE A 236 -22.16 -9.77 4.61
CA ILE A 236 -20.89 -10.18 3.98
C ILE A 236 -20.02 -8.94 3.81
N THR A 237 -18.80 -8.97 4.36
CA THR A 237 -17.93 -7.78 4.50
C THR A 237 -16.82 -7.69 3.46
N ASN A 238 -16.54 -8.77 2.72
CA ASN A 238 -15.51 -8.79 1.69
C ASN A 238 -16.10 -8.46 0.31
N ASN A 239 -15.28 -7.86 -0.55
CA ASN A 239 -15.66 -7.45 -1.90
C ASN A 239 -15.41 -8.55 -2.95
N ASN A 240 -14.64 -9.58 -2.62
CA ASN A 240 -14.34 -10.67 -3.56
C ASN A 240 -15.27 -11.87 -3.31
N TRP A 241 -16.43 -11.86 -3.95
CA TRP A 241 -17.42 -12.94 -3.82
C TRP A 241 -17.17 -14.01 -4.87
N THR A 242 -17.11 -15.28 -4.46
CA THR A 242 -17.07 -16.38 -5.42
C THR A 242 -18.48 -16.70 -5.92
N TYR A 243 -18.72 -16.54 -7.22
CA TYR A 243 -20.00 -16.81 -7.86
C TYR A 243 -20.42 -18.26 -7.68
N GLN A 244 -21.68 -18.45 -7.29
CA GLN A 244 -22.29 -19.76 -7.21
C GLN A 244 -23.60 -19.77 -7.99
N GLN A 245 -23.74 -20.73 -8.90
CA GLN A 245 -24.96 -20.90 -9.69
C GLN A 245 -26.06 -21.52 -8.83
N ASN A 246 -26.69 -20.72 -7.99
CA ASN A 246 -27.90 -21.08 -7.26
C ASN A 246 -28.80 -19.86 -7.06
N TYR A 247 -30.11 -20.10 -6.98
CA TYR A 247 -31.12 -19.04 -6.87
C TYR A 247 -30.89 -18.09 -5.67
N GLN A 248 -30.55 -18.64 -4.50
CA GLN A 248 -30.33 -17.84 -3.29
C GLN A 248 -29.16 -16.87 -3.42
N PHE A 249 -28.07 -17.31 -4.06
CA PHE A 249 -26.89 -16.48 -4.30
C PHE A 249 -27.19 -15.37 -5.31
N GLU A 250 -27.89 -15.70 -6.40
CA GLU A 250 -28.23 -14.74 -7.43
C GLU A 250 -29.21 -13.66 -6.96
N GLU A 251 -30.20 -14.01 -6.13
CA GLU A 251 -31.07 -13.03 -5.48
C GLU A 251 -30.27 -12.13 -4.54
N LEU A 252 -29.38 -12.71 -3.74
CA LEU A 252 -28.50 -11.94 -2.85
C LEU A 252 -27.59 -10.97 -3.61
N LEU A 253 -27.04 -11.38 -4.75
CA LEU A 253 -26.24 -10.51 -5.62
C LEU A 253 -27.04 -9.28 -6.07
N LYS A 254 -28.30 -9.49 -6.50
CA LYS A 254 -29.19 -8.40 -6.93
C LYS A 254 -29.55 -7.46 -5.77
N GLU A 255 -29.95 -8.02 -4.63
CA GLU A 255 -30.35 -7.22 -3.47
C GLU A 255 -29.21 -6.35 -2.93
N ARG A 256 -27.97 -6.86 -3.00
CA ARG A 256 -26.80 -6.22 -2.42
C ARG A 256 -25.97 -5.39 -3.42
N TYR A 257 -26.30 -5.42 -4.71
CA TYR A 257 -25.60 -4.70 -5.77
C TYR A 257 -24.07 -4.93 -5.73
N ILE A 258 -23.64 -6.18 -5.57
CA ILE A 258 -22.22 -6.53 -5.42
C ILE A 258 -21.49 -6.31 -6.77
N PRO A 259 -20.54 -5.37 -6.89
CA PRO A 259 -19.97 -5.00 -8.18
C PRO A 259 -18.83 -5.92 -8.65
N THR A 260 -18.30 -6.76 -7.77
CA THR A 260 -17.11 -7.59 -8.05
C THR A 260 -17.36 -9.03 -7.69
N ILE A 261 -17.14 -9.94 -8.64
CA ILE A 261 -17.25 -11.39 -8.40
C ILE A 261 -16.13 -12.18 -9.07
N SER A 262 -15.78 -13.31 -8.46
CA SER A 262 -14.85 -14.31 -8.98
C SER A 262 -15.61 -15.56 -9.34
N VAL A 263 -15.33 -16.16 -10.50
CA VAL A 263 -15.96 -17.39 -10.98
C VAL A 263 -14.90 -18.45 -11.16
N THR A 264 -15.17 -19.68 -10.74
CA THR A 264 -14.18 -20.76 -10.75
C THR A 264 -14.78 -22.06 -11.26
N LYS A 265 -14.13 -22.68 -12.26
CA LYS A 265 -14.48 -24.01 -12.80
C LYS A 265 -15.94 -24.14 -13.27
N LEU A 266 -16.48 -23.12 -13.92
CA LEU A 266 -17.81 -23.17 -14.54
C LEU A 266 -17.69 -23.09 -16.07
N HIS A 267 -18.44 -23.97 -16.75
CA HIS A 267 -18.42 -24.10 -18.21
C HIS A 267 -19.46 -23.23 -18.92
N GLU A 268 -20.59 -22.96 -18.27
CA GLU A 268 -21.64 -22.09 -18.80
C GLU A 268 -22.01 -21.07 -17.72
N ILE A 269 -21.83 -19.80 -18.03
CA ILE A 269 -22.07 -18.70 -17.11
C ILE A 269 -22.84 -17.62 -17.87
N ASN A 270 -23.99 -17.20 -17.33
CA ASN A 270 -24.73 -16.05 -17.83
C ASN A 270 -24.92 -15.00 -16.72
N LEU A 271 -24.10 -13.96 -16.77
CA LEU A 271 -24.09 -12.82 -15.86
C LEU A 271 -24.73 -11.57 -16.45
N LYS A 272 -25.25 -11.65 -17.68
CA LYS A 272 -25.82 -10.52 -18.42
C LYS A 272 -26.95 -9.80 -17.65
N LYS A 273 -27.66 -10.54 -16.79
CA LYS A 273 -28.75 -10.01 -15.94
C LYS A 273 -28.28 -9.16 -14.75
N PHE A 274 -26.97 -9.07 -14.52
CA PHE A 274 -26.37 -8.32 -13.40
C PHE A 274 -25.62 -7.10 -13.95
N ASP A 275 -26.36 -6.09 -14.40
CA ASP A 275 -25.83 -4.85 -15.00
C ASP A 275 -24.92 -4.03 -14.07
N PHE A 276 -25.08 -4.18 -12.76
CA PHE A 276 -24.26 -3.54 -11.72
C PHE A 276 -22.84 -4.12 -11.58
N LEU A 277 -22.52 -5.26 -12.21
CA LEU A 277 -21.18 -5.85 -12.15
C LEU A 277 -20.18 -4.99 -12.93
N ARG A 278 -19.04 -4.68 -12.29
CA ARG A 278 -17.97 -3.83 -12.82
C ARG A 278 -16.63 -4.56 -12.95
N SER A 279 -16.40 -5.59 -12.14
CA SER A 279 -15.15 -6.35 -12.12
C SER A 279 -15.40 -7.85 -12.02
N LEU A 280 -14.81 -8.62 -12.93
CA LEU A 280 -14.97 -10.06 -13.00
C LEU A 280 -13.62 -10.76 -13.00
N SER A 281 -13.50 -11.84 -12.24
CA SER A 281 -12.34 -12.73 -12.29
C SER A 281 -12.79 -14.13 -12.67
N PHE A 282 -12.10 -14.81 -13.57
CA PHE A 282 -12.41 -16.17 -14.00
C PHE A 282 -11.18 -17.07 -13.80
N ASP A 283 -11.35 -18.21 -13.13
CA ASP A 283 -10.32 -19.24 -12.96
C ASP A 283 -10.83 -20.57 -13.53
N LYS A 284 -10.13 -21.13 -14.52
CA LYS A 284 -10.50 -22.39 -15.20
C LYS A 284 -11.92 -22.38 -15.79
N CYS A 285 -12.31 -21.27 -16.41
CA CYS A 285 -13.64 -21.10 -17.01
C CYS A 285 -13.55 -20.96 -18.54
N LYS A 286 -14.64 -21.30 -19.23
CA LYS A 286 -14.88 -20.90 -20.62
C LYS A 286 -16.08 -19.98 -20.63
N VAL A 287 -15.92 -18.78 -21.17
CA VAL A 287 -16.91 -17.71 -21.08
C VAL A 287 -17.16 -17.12 -22.45
N ASP A 288 -18.41 -16.76 -22.72
CA ASP A 288 -18.77 -15.93 -23.86
C ASP A 288 -19.06 -14.51 -23.36
N ALA A 289 -18.39 -13.50 -23.92
CA ALA A 289 -18.63 -12.10 -23.58
C ALA A 289 -20.08 -11.66 -23.82
N LEU A 290 -20.81 -12.32 -24.72
CA LEU A 290 -22.25 -12.07 -24.93
C LEU A 290 -23.11 -12.37 -23.70
N ASN A 291 -22.59 -13.20 -22.80
CA ASN A 291 -23.21 -13.58 -21.53
C ASN A 291 -22.72 -12.73 -20.35
N LEU A 292 -21.91 -11.70 -20.60
CA LEU A 292 -21.42 -10.78 -19.59
C LEU A 292 -22.17 -9.43 -19.66
N PRO A 293 -22.20 -8.67 -18.55
CA PRO A 293 -22.67 -7.29 -18.56
C PRO A 293 -21.77 -6.42 -19.44
N LYS A 294 -22.37 -5.42 -20.12
CA LYS A 294 -21.63 -4.53 -21.03
C LYS A 294 -20.70 -3.56 -20.30
N GLU A 295 -21.13 -3.11 -19.11
CA GLU A 295 -20.47 -2.11 -18.27
C GLU A 295 -19.35 -2.69 -17.39
N VAL A 296 -18.76 -3.83 -17.78
CA VAL A 296 -17.64 -4.44 -17.05
C VAL A 296 -16.36 -3.73 -17.46
N ASN A 297 -15.69 -3.10 -16.49
CA ASN A 297 -14.49 -2.30 -16.72
C ASN A 297 -13.20 -3.08 -16.48
N HIS A 298 -13.26 -4.16 -15.69
CA HIS A 298 -12.10 -4.95 -15.31
C HIS A 298 -12.37 -6.44 -15.44
N ILE A 299 -11.49 -7.16 -16.14
CA ILE A 299 -11.53 -8.62 -16.23
C ILE A 299 -10.16 -9.23 -15.94
N THR A 300 -10.15 -10.25 -15.08
CA THR A 300 -9.01 -11.16 -14.90
C THR A 300 -9.36 -12.55 -15.40
N LEU A 301 -8.56 -13.11 -16.29
CA LEU A 301 -8.64 -14.50 -16.74
C LEU A 301 -7.44 -15.28 -16.25
N LYS A 302 -7.68 -16.41 -15.63
CA LYS A 302 -6.65 -17.35 -15.17
C LYS A 302 -6.97 -18.73 -15.70
N GLU A 303 -6.07 -19.30 -16.50
CA GLU A 303 -6.27 -20.61 -17.15
C GLU A 303 -7.66 -20.72 -17.82
N SER A 304 -8.14 -19.61 -18.39
CA SER A 304 -9.52 -19.43 -18.86
C SER A 304 -9.53 -18.91 -20.30
N GLU A 305 -10.67 -19.10 -20.97
CA GLU A 305 -10.91 -18.61 -22.33
C GLU A 305 -12.14 -17.69 -22.34
N VAL A 306 -12.05 -16.55 -23.03
CA VAL A 306 -13.20 -15.70 -23.32
C VAL A 306 -13.39 -15.54 -24.83
N LEU A 307 -14.58 -15.92 -25.30
CA LEU A 307 -15.05 -15.75 -26.66
C LEU A 307 -15.70 -14.37 -26.83
N HIS A 308 -15.60 -13.80 -28.02
CA HIS A 308 -16.23 -12.53 -28.41
C HIS A 308 -15.87 -11.32 -27.51
N ILE A 309 -14.66 -11.30 -26.96
CA ILE A 309 -14.22 -10.26 -26.00
C ILE A 309 -14.35 -8.83 -26.56
N GLU A 310 -14.31 -8.65 -27.89
CA GLU A 310 -14.55 -7.37 -28.56
C GLU A 310 -15.93 -6.75 -28.27
N GLN A 311 -16.90 -7.52 -27.78
CA GLN A 311 -18.22 -7.03 -27.42
C GLN A 311 -18.24 -6.23 -26.10
N LEU A 312 -17.17 -6.33 -25.30
CA LEU A 312 -17.04 -5.60 -24.04
C LEU A 312 -16.43 -4.23 -24.29
N THR A 313 -17.28 -3.27 -24.65
CA THR A 313 -16.86 -1.92 -25.02
C THR A 313 -16.35 -1.09 -23.86
N ASP A 314 -16.78 -1.37 -22.63
CA ASP A 314 -16.38 -0.57 -21.46
C ASP A 314 -15.16 -1.16 -20.73
N LEU A 315 -14.58 -2.25 -21.26
CA LEU A 315 -13.44 -2.92 -20.63
C LEU A 315 -12.17 -2.06 -20.73
N GLN A 316 -11.69 -1.57 -19.59
CA GLN A 316 -10.52 -0.70 -19.49
C GLN A 316 -9.25 -1.44 -19.07
N GLU A 317 -9.36 -2.42 -18.17
CA GLU A 317 -8.23 -3.21 -17.67
C GLU A 317 -8.47 -4.70 -17.87
N PHE A 318 -7.49 -5.36 -18.49
CA PHE A 318 -7.58 -6.76 -18.83
C PHE A 318 -6.31 -7.51 -18.41
N ILE A 319 -6.50 -8.55 -17.58
CA ILE A 319 -5.40 -9.34 -17.02
C ILE A 319 -5.56 -10.78 -17.46
N LEU A 320 -4.50 -11.32 -18.08
CA LEU A 320 -4.43 -12.68 -18.60
C LEU A 320 -3.32 -13.44 -17.87
N ILE A 321 -3.65 -14.59 -17.29
CA ILE A 321 -2.72 -15.42 -16.51
C ILE A 321 -2.82 -16.86 -17.02
N ASN A 322 -1.72 -17.41 -17.51
CA ASN A 322 -1.61 -18.78 -18.03
C ASN A 322 -2.75 -19.12 -19.02
N CYS A 323 -3.10 -18.16 -19.88
CA CYS A 323 -4.11 -18.32 -20.91
C CYS A 323 -3.45 -18.83 -22.20
N THR A 324 -4.18 -19.62 -22.98
CA THR A 324 -3.65 -20.28 -24.20
C THR A 324 -4.10 -19.62 -25.49
N SER A 325 -5.13 -18.77 -25.45
CA SER A 325 -5.63 -18.05 -26.62
C SER A 325 -6.41 -16.79 -26.24
N LEU A 326 -6.55 -15.88 -27.21
CA LEU A 326 -7.44 -14.74 -27.16
C LEU A 326 -7.99 -14.48 -28.57
N SER A 327 -9.28 -14.16 -28.68
CA SER A 327 -9.94 -13.89 -29.97
C SER A 327 -9.61 -12.52 -30.55
N SER A 328 -9.55 -11.48 -29.72
CA SER A 328 -9.24 -10.10 -30.12
C SER A 328 -8.84 -9.25 -28.91
N LEU A 329 -8.26 -8.07 -29.13
CA LEU A 329 -8.13 -7.06 -28.08
C LEU A 329 -9.38 -6.17 -28.04
N PRO A 330 -10.00 -5.91 -26.87
CA PRO A 330 -11.09 -4.95 -26.74
C PRO A 330 -10.65 -3.53 -27.07
N VAL A 331 -11.49 -2.75 -27.76
CA VAL A 331 -11.14 -1.45 -28.35
C VAL A 331 -10.68 -0.43 -27.31
N HIS A 332 -11.43 -0.31 -26.21
CA HIS A 332 -11.20 0.67 -25.14
C HIS A 332 -10.31 0.13 -24.01
N CYS A 333 -9.68 -1.03 -24.21
CA CYS A 333 -8.72 -1.56 -23.25
C CYS A 333 -7.50 -0.65 -23.19
N THR A 334 -7.30 0.01 -22.04
CA THR A 334 -6.19 0.94 -21.81
C THR A 334 -5.00 0.25 -21.16
N LYS A 335 -5.24 -0.85 -20.44
CA LYS A 335 -4.21 -1.61 -19.72
C LYS A 335 -4.38 -3.11 -19.93
N LEU A 336 -3.31 -3.72 -20.45
CA LEU A 336 -3.22 -5.15 -20.66
C LEU A 336 -2.04 -5.73 -19.89
N LYS A 337 -2.31 -6.77 -19.10
CA LYS A 337 -1.27 -7.56 -18.44
C LYS A 337 -1.36 -9.02 -18.90
N MET A 338 -0.24 -9.57 -19.34
CA MET A 338 -0.12 -10.98 -19.75
C MET A 338 0.96 -11.67 -18.93
N ASP A 339 0.57 -12.71 -18.18
CA ASP A 339 1.44 -13.56 -17.37
C ASP A 339 1.39 -14.99 -17.90
N GLN A 340 2.54 -15.55 -18.26
CA GLN A 340 2.67 -16.93 -18.76
C GLN A 340 1.74 -17.27 -19.94
N CYS A 341 1.47 -16.31 -20.80
CA CYS A 341 0.65 -16.49 -22.00
C CYS A 341 1.53 -16.81 -23.20
N SER A 342 1.18 -17.85 -23.95
CA SER A 342 1.99 -18.41 -25.04
C SER A 342 1.43 -18.15 -26.45
N PHE A 343 0.61 -17.11 -26.62
CA PHE A 343 -0.04 -16.78 -27.88
C PHE A 343 0.13 -15.30 -28.26
N ASN A 344 0.12 -15.03 -29.57
CA ASN A 344 -0.03 -13.68 -30.10
C ASN A 344 -1.51 -13.28 -30.15
N ILE A 345 -1.81 -11.99 -29.98
CA ILE A 345 -3.17 -11.47 -30.14
C ILE A 345 -3.49 -11.41 -31.64
N PRO A 346 -4.44 -12.23 -32.14
CA PRO A 346 -4.65 -12.40 -33.58
C PRO A 346 -5.31 -11.20 -34.24
N LYS A 347 -6.10 -10.42 -33.48
CA LYS A 347 -6.82 -9.24 -33.98
C LYS A 347 -6.68 -8.08 -33.00
N ILE A 348 -5.99 -7.02 -33.42
CA ILE A 348 -5.83 -5.78 -32.68
C ILE A 348 -6.65 -4.69 -33.42
N PRO A 349 -7.61 -4.01 -32.77
CA PRO A 349 -8.36 -2.92 -33.39
C PRO A 349 -7.44 -1.80 -33.87
N VAL A 350 -7.76 -1.18 -35.01
CA VAL A 350 -7.01 -0.03 -35.54
C VAL A 350 -7.03 1.13 -34.54
N ASP A 351 -8.20 1.36 -33.94
CA ASP A 351 -8.43 2.44 -32.97
C ASP A 351 -8.24 1.96 -31.52
N ASN A 352 -7.32 1.01 -31.27
CA ASN A 352 -7.06 0.54 -29.91
C ASN A 352 -6.53 1.67 -29.01
N GLU A 353 -7.03 1.72 -27.79
CA GLU A 353 -6.69 2.76 -26.80
C GLU A 353 -5.58 2.33 -25.84
N LEU A 354 -4.89 1.21 -26.12
CA LEU A 354 -3.92 0.62 -25.21
C LEU A 354 -2.77 1.59 -24.89
N LYS A 355 -2.59 1.87 -23.58
CA LYS A 355 -1.56 2.76 -23.03
C LYS A 355 -0.52 2.01 -22.21
N GLU A 356 -0.93 0.95 -21.53
CA GLU A 356 -0.07 0.18 -20.64
C GLU A 356 -0.06 -1.30 -21.05
N LEU A 357 1.15 -1.83 -21.25
CA LEU A 357 1.36 -3.24 -21.57
C LEU A 357 2.41 -3.84 -20.64
N ASP A 358 2.00 -4.84 -19.88
CA ASP A 358 2.87 -5.60 -18.97
C ASP A 358 2.97 -7.06 -19.42
N LEU A 359 4.17 -7.50 -19.79
CA LEU A 359 4.46 -8.86 -20.26
C LEU A 359 5.33 -9.58 -19.25
N PHE A 360 4.79 -10.60 -18.60
CA PHE A 360 5.49 -11.47 -17.67
C PHE A 360 5.54 -12.89 -18.23
N LYS A 361 6.74 -13.44 -18.49
CA LYS A 361 6.92 -14.76 -19.13
C LYS A 361 6.03 -14.98 -20.37
N SER A 362 5.70 -13.89 -21.06
CA SER A 362 4.79 -13.86 -22.20
C SER A 362 5.49 -13.17 -23.36
N ASN A 363 5.41 -13.73 -24.55
CA ASN A 363 6.04 -13.16 -25.74
C ASN A 363 4.97 -12.90 -26.78
N ILE A 364 4.72 -11.62 -27.07
CA ILE A 364 3.77 -11.19 -28.08
C ILE A 364 4.44 -10.27 -29.10
N ASP A 365 3.95 -10.27 -30.33
CA ASP A 365 4.31 -9.26 -31.33
C ASP A 365 3.77 -7.90 -30.93
N ILE A 366 4.67 -7.01 -30.52
CA ILE A 366 4.34 -5.66 -30.06
C ILE A 366 4.34 -4.61 -31.18
N SER A 367 4.64 -4.98 -32.42
CA SER A 367 4.79 -4.04 -33.55
C SER A 367 3.54 -3.19 -33.82
N TYR A 368 2.37 -3.67 -33.39
CA TYR A 368 1.07 -3.02 -33.56
C TYR A 368 0.79 -1.93 -32.51
N PHE A 369 1.49 -1.90 -31.38
CA PHE A 369 1.20 -1.00 -30.26
C PHE A 369 2.03 0.29 -30.30
N LYS A 370 1.60 1.27 -31.10
CA LYS A 370 2.34 2.53 -31.32
C LYS A 370 2.08 3.62 -30.26
N ASN A 371 0.96 3.52 -29.54
CA ASN A 371 0.43 4.57 -28.66
C ASN A 371 0.70 4.30 -27.16
N LEU A 372 1.55 3.33 -26.83
CA LEU A 372 1.88 2.97 -25.46
C LEU A 372 2.59 4.12 -24.75
N THR A 373 2.23 4.33 -23.49
CA THR A 373 2.93 5.21 -22.54
C THR A 373 3.78 4.43 -21.54
N SER A 374 3.43 3.16 -21.29
CA SER A 374 4.18 2.24 -20.42
C SER A 374 4.31 0.87 -21.07
N LEU A 375 5.54 0.35 -21.10
CA LEU A 375 5.86 -0.99 -21.58
C LEU A 375 6.80 -1.69 -20.59
N CYS A 376 6.38 -2.83 -20.04
CA CYS A 376 7.18 -3.61 -19.11
C CYS A 376 7.35 -5.04 -19.62
N PHE A 377 8.60 -5.48 -19.70
CA PHE A 377 8.97 -6.87 -19.93
C PHE A 377 9.54 -7.47 -18.65
N ASN A 378 9.12 -8.68 -18.33
CA ASN A 378 9.62 -9.41 -17.18
C ASN A 378 9.76 -10.89 -17.52
N LEU A 379 10.97 -11.46 -17.38
CA LEU A 379 11.25 -12.86 -17.71
C LEU A 379 10.88 -13.22 -19.16
N VAL A 380 11.18 -12.32 -20.09
CA VAL A 380 10.88 -12.46 -21.53
C VAL A 380 12.16 -12.56 -22.35
N THR A 381 12.15 -13.36 -23.42
CA THR A 381 13.19 -13.32 -24.47
C THR A 381 12.78 -12.35 -25.58
N ILE A 382 13.57 -11.31 -25.78
CA ILE A 382 13.33 -10.27 -26.78
C ILE A 382 14.25 -10.51 -27.97
N ASN A 383 13.65 -10.86 -29.11
CA ASN A 383 14.36 -11.19 -30.34
C ASN A 383 14.26 -10.09 -31.41
N ASN A 384 13.34 -9.14 -31.25
CA ASN A 384 13.02 -8.11 -32.23
C ASN A 384 13.25 -6.71 -31.66
N ASN A 385 13.52 -5.75 -32.54
CA ASN A 385 13.63 -4.35 -32.15
C ASN A 385 12.27 -3.79 -31.71
N LEU A 386 12.29 -2.79 -30.84
CA LEU A 386 11.08 -2.07 -30.47
C LEU A 386 10.54 -1.30 -31.67
N PRO A 387 9.21 -1.29 -31.91
CA PRO A 387 8.62 -0.39 -32.88
C PRO A 387 8.81 1.06 -32.45
N LYS A 388 8.66 1.99 -33.39
CA LYS A 388 8.74 3.42 -33.10
C LYS A 388 7.55 3.86 -32.23
N MET A 389 7.79 4.04 -30.93
CA MET A 389 6.80 4.47 -29.94
C MET A 389 7.11 5.89 -29.44
N ASN A 390 6.51 6.90 -30.07
CA ASN A 390 6.81 8.31 -29.75
C ASN A 390 6.18 8.80 -28.43
N GLN A 391 5.25 8.06 -27.84
CA GLN A 391 4.54 8.42 -26.61
C GLN A 391 5.05 7.65 -25.38
N LEU A 392 6.02 6.75 -25.56
CA LEU A 392 6.48 5.86 -24.51
C LEU A 392 7.24 6.64 -23.44
N LYS A 393 6.69 6.72 -22.24
CA LYS A 393 7.30 7.45 -21.10
C LYS A 393 8.05 6.51 -20.16
N LYS A 394 7.56 5.28 -19.99
CA LYS A 394 8.12 4.26 -19.12
C LYS A 394 8.46 2.99 -19.92
N LEU A 395 9.71 2.56 -19.81
CA LEU A 395 10.19 1.31 -20.41
C LEU A 395 10.94 0.50 -19.35
N SER A 396 10.55 -0.77 -19.18
CA SER A 396 11.14 -1.66 -18.18
C SER A 396 11.53 -3.00 -18.79
N PHE A 397 12.75 -3.45 -18.50
CA PHE A 397 13.23 -4.80 -18.77
C PHE A 397 13.70 -5.44 -17.47
N THR A 398 13.04 -6.51 -17.04
CA THR A 398 13.36 -7.21 -15.80
C THR A 398 13.64 -8.67 -16.10
N GLN A 399 14.83 -9.15 -15.80
CA GLN A 399 15.23 -10.55 -16.00
C GLN A 399 14.95 -11.04 -17.43
N CYS A 400 15.20 -10.19 -18.41
CA CYS A 400 14.95 -10.48 -19.81
C CYS A 400 16.22 -11.04 -20.48
N VAL A 401 16.05 -11.72 -21.61
CA VAL A 401 17.16 -12.08 -22.50
C VAL A 401 16.96 -11.33 -23.81
N ILE A 402 17.80 -10.32 -24.06
CA ILE A 402 17.79 -9.56 -25.30
C ILE A 402 18.80 -10.19 -26.28
N LYS A 403 18.34 -10.57 -27.47
CA LYS A 403 19.18 -11.15 -28.53
C LYS A 403 19.50 -10.18 -29.68
N THR A 404 18.90 -9.00 -29.69
CA THR A 404 19.09 -7.97 -30.73
C THR A 404 19.38 -6.63 -30.07
N GLN A 405 20.07 -5.73 -30.77
CA GLN A 405 20.27 -4.37 -30.27
C GLN A 405 18.93 -3.63 -30.17
N ILE A 406 18.61 -3.10 -28.99
CA ILE A 406 17.41 -2.31 -28.73
C ILE A 406 17.79 -0.84 -28.59
N ASP A 407 17.23 0.01 -29.45
CA ASP A 407 17.31 1.47 -29.30
C ASP A 407 16.19 1.97 -28.36
N VAL A 408 16.57 2.66 -27.30
CA VAL A 408 15.61 3.24 -26.35
C VAL A 408 15.04 4.55 -26.92
N PRO A 409 13.70 4.69 -27.04
CA PRO A 409 13.10 5.89 -27.62
C PRO A 409 13.38 7.16 -26.83
N SER A 410 13.57 8.28 -27.54
CA SER A 410 13.81 9.60 -26.93
C SER A 410 12.66 10.11 -26.04
N SER A 411 11.44 9.58 -26.19
CA SER A 411 10.29 9.93 -25.35
C SER A 411 10.37 9.35 -23.93
N VAL A 412 11.23 8.35 -23.70
CA VAL A 412 11.34 7.65 -22.42
C VAL A 412 11.91 8.59 -21.36
N THR A 413 11.20 8.70 -20.23
CA THR A 413 11.59 9.50 -19.07
C THR A 413 11.95 8.64 -17.86
N GLN A 414 11.39 7.43 -17.80
CA GLN A 414 11.64 6.43 -16.77
C GLN A 414 12.11 5.14 -17.43
N PHE A 415 13.33 4.73 -17.12
CA PHE A 415 13.94 3.53 -17.68
C PHE A 415 14.30 2.55 -16.57
N CYS A 416 13.90 1.29 -16.70
CA CYS A 416 14.22 0.24 -15.75
C CYS A 416 14.90 -0.93 -16.46
N ILE A 417 16.02 -1.39 -15.91
CA ILE A 417 16.78 -2.54 -16.38
C ILE A 417 17.21 -3.38 -15.18
N SER A 418 16.97 -4.69 -15.23
CA SER A 418 17.51 -5.62 -14.24
C SER A 418 17.86 -6.97 -14.85
N CYS A 419 19.04 -7.51 -14.52
CA CYS A 419 19.61 -8.79 -15.00
C CYS A 419 19.79 -8.90 -16.52
N MET A 420 20.74 -8.14 -17.12
CA MET A 420 21.10 -8.23 -18.55
C MET A 420 22.54 -7.79 -18.89
N SER A 421 23.01 -8.18 -20.09
CA SER A 421 24.18 -7.63 -20.78
C SER A 421 23.84 -6.27 -21.39
N ASP A 422 24.54 -5.20 -21.02
CA ASP A 422 24.25 -3.82 -21.45
C ASP A 422 24.57 -3.55 -22.93
N LYS A 423 25.44 -4.37 -23.55
CA LYS A 423 25.89 -4.23 -24.95
C LYS A 423 24.77 -4.26 -25.98
N MET A 424 23.62 -4.83 -25.63
CA MET A 424 22.47 -4.97 -26.52
C MET A 424 21.47 -3.81 -26.39
N ILE A 425 21.77 -2.77 -25.61
CA ILE A 425 20.88 -1.62 -25.45
C ILE A 425 21.61 -0.35 -25.87
N SER A 426 21.13 0.26 -26.95
CA SER A 426 21.57 1.56 -27.41
C SER A 426 20.72 2.65 -26.78
N LEU A 427 21.39 3.55 -26.07
CA LEU A 427 20.77 4.70 -25.40
C LEU A 427 21.08 6.03 -26.11
N SER A 428 21.61 5.98 -27.33
CA SER A 428 22.09 7.15 -28.08
C SER A 428 21.02 8.23 -28.30
N GLU A 429 19.76 7.82 -28.43
CA GLU A 429 18.61 8.71 -28.60
C GLU A 429 17.91 9.12 -27.28
N ALA A 430 18.24 8.46 -26.17
CA ALA A 430 17.48 8.51 -24.92
C ALA A 430 17.83 9.72 -24.02
N LYS A 431 17.83 10.92 -24.59
CA LYS A 431 18.28 12.18 -23.94
C LYS A 431 17.38 12.70 -22.82
N ASN A 432 16.15 12.19 -22.72
CA ASN A 432 15.13 12.72 -21.80
C ASN A 432 14.92 11.83 -20.55
N ILE A 433 15.74 10.79 -20.37
CA ILE A 433 15.64 9.94 -19.19
C ILE A 433 15.98 10.77 -17.95
N LYS A 434 15.03 10.85 -17.01
CA LYS A 434 15.20 11.54 -15.72
C LYS A 434 15.45 10.57 -14.58
N ARG A 435 14.92 9.34 -14.71
CA ARG A 435 14.95 8.29 -13.70
C ARG A 435 15.42 6.97 -14.30
N ILE A 436 16.46 6.38 -13.70
CA ILE A 436 16.94 5.04 -14.03
C ILE A 436 16.79 4.12 -12.83
N LYS A 437 16.23 2.93 -13.05
CA LYS A 437 16.32 1.80 -12.13
C LYS A 437 17.21 0.73 -12.75
N CYS A 438 18.30 0.37 -12.08
CA CYS A 438 19.28 -0.58 -12.53
C CYS A 438 19.62 -1.58 -11.41
N VAL A 439 19.13 -2.80 -11.50
CA VAL A 439 19.27 -3.79 -10.41
C VAL A 439 19.87 -5.08 -10.97
N ASP A 440 21.02 -5.50 -10.46
CA ASP A 440 21.73 -6.72 -10.87
C ASP A 440 22.11 -6.77 -12.37
N ILE A 441 23.19 -6.11 -12.80
CA ILE A 441 23.66 -6.21 -14.20
C ILE A 441 24.55 -7.44 -14.34
N VAL A 442 24.15 -8.43 -15.14
CA VAL A 442 24.94 -9.65 -15.35
C VAL A 442 25.30 -9.76 -16.83
N ASN A 443 26.58 -10.01 -17.13
CA ASN A 443 27.08 -10.04 -18.51
C ASN A 443 26.41 -11.10 -19.40
N GLU A 444 25.87 -12.18 -18.83
CA GLU A 444 25.12 -13.24 -19.53
C GLU A 444 24.03 -13.83 -18.63
N VAL A 445 22.81 -14.00 -19.17
CA VAL A 445 21.67 -14.59 -18.46
C VAL A 445 21.11 -15.74 -19.30
N SER A 446 21.07 -16.95 -18.73
CA SER A 446 20.30 -18.06 -19.26
C SER A 446 18.95 -18.11 -18.53
N LEU A 447 17.84 -18.22 -19.26
CA LEU A 447 16.49 -18.30 -18.63
C LEU A 447 16.23 -19.66 -17.95
N ASN A 448 17.11 -20.64 -18.14
CA ASN A 448 16.92 -22.04 -17.74
C ASN A 448 17.60 -22.41 -16.41
N GLU A 449 18.43 -21.54 -15.84
CA GLU A 449 19.11 -21.83 -14.58
C GLU A 449 18.32 -21.24 -13.41
N SER A 450 17.95 -22.10 -12.47
CA SER A 450 17.29 -21.73 -11.22
C SER A 450 18.18 -20.79 -10.41
N TYR A 451 17.83 -19.50 -10.41
CA TYR A 451 18.49 -18.43 -9.68
C TYR A 451 18.35 -18.63 -8.15
N TYR A 452 19.31 -19.33 -7.54
CA TYR A 452 19.46 -19.33 -6.08
C TYR A 452 20.85 -19.05 -5.55
N HIS A 453 21.90 -19.09 -6.36
CA HIS A 453 23.24 -18.73 -5.90
C HIS A 453 24.04 -18.24 -7.09
N TYR A 454 24.45 -16.97 -7.13
CA TYR A 454 25.78 -16.54 -7.58
C TYR A 454 25.94 -15.03 -7.40
N SER A 455 26.76 -14.65 -6.41
CA SER A 455 27.42 -13.35 -6.34
C SER A 455 28.63 -13.38 -7.28
N MET A 456 28.48 -12.93 -8.51
CA MET A 456 29.59 -12.69 -9.44
C MET A 456 29.63 -11.21 -9.79
N CYS A 457 30.81 -10.60 -9.66
CA CYS A 457 31.06 -9.17 -9.83
C CYS A 457 30.42 -8.57 -11.10
N GLN A 458 29.67 -7.49 -10.92
CA GLN A 458 28.80 -6.89 -11.92
C GLN A 458 29.39 -5.58 -12.44
N LYS A 459 30.25 -5.61 -13.48
CA LYS A 459 30.70 -4.34 -14.08
C LYS A 459 29.52 -3.67 -14.79
N VAL A 460 29.19 -2.43 -14.40
CA VAL A 460 28.34 -1.56 -15.22
C VAL A 460 29.09 -1.30 -16.52
N GLY A 461 28.57 -1.80 -17.64
CA GLY A 461 29.24 -1.56 -18.92
C GLY A 461 29.11 -0.10 -19.38
N GLY A 462 30.00 0.28 -20.30
CA GLY A 462 30.25 1.69 -20.63
C GLY A 462 29.07 2.43 -21.26
N GLN A 463 28.09 1.73 -21.84
CA GLN A 463 26.91 2.37 -22.46
C GLN A 463 25.94 2.89 -21.40
N LEU A 464 25.72 2.14 -20.32
CA LEU A 464 24.82 2.54 -19.25
C LEU A 464 25.43 3.68 -18.41
N GLN A 465 26.76 3.65 -18.22
CA GLN A 465 27.52 4.70 -17.53
C GLN A 465 27.25 6.10 -18.10
N ASN A 466 27.33 6.26 -19.44
CA ASN A 466 27.14 7.55 -20.11
C ASN A 466 25.76 8.18 -19.86
N VAL A 467 24.72 7.35 -19.68
CA VAL A 467 23.37 7.85 -19.41
C VAL A 467 23.15 8.11 -17.94
N ILE A 468 23.70 7.26 -17.07
CA ILE A 468 23.68 7.48 -15.62
C ILE A 468 24.32 8.83 -15.26
N GLU A 469 25.32 9.28 -16.01
CA GLU A 469 25.92 10.62 -15.86
C GLU A 469 24.96 11.79 -16.18
N SER A 470 23.83 11.51 -16.83
CA SER A 470 22.87 12.52 -17.30
C SER A 470 21.55 12.57 -16.53
N VAL A 471 21.29 11.62 -15.61
CA VAL A 471 20.00 11.50 -14.90
C VAL A 471 19.97 12.23 -13.56
N ASP A 472 18.77 12.62 -13.13
CA ASP A 472 18.53 13.25 -11.82
C ASP A 472 18.35 12.19 -10.70
N GLU A 473 17.75 11.04 -11.02
CA GLU A 473 17.42 9.98 -10.06
C GLU A 473 17.94 8.59 -10.51
N LEU A 474 18.63 7.91 -9.61
CA LEU A 474 19.15 6.55 -9.80
C LEU A 474 18.62 5.60 -8.72
N ILE A 475 18.13 4.44 -9.12
CA ILE A 475 17.77 3.32 -8.22
C ILE A 475 18.68 2.15 -8.54
N CYS A 476 19.46 1.64 -7.58
CA CYS A 476 20.37 0.52 -7.83
C CYS A 476 20.64 -0.34 -6.59
N THR A 477 21.39 -1.43 -6.75
CA THR A 477 21.94 -2.14 -5.58
C THR A 477 23.19 -1.40 -5.08
N PRO A 478 23.53 -1.48 -3.77
CA PRO A 478 24.74 -0.87 -3.25
C PRO A 478 26.02 -1.30 -3.99
N LEU A 479 26.12 -2.57 -4.39
CA LEU A 479 27.30 -3.09 -5.09
C LEU A 479 27.54 -2.42 -6.44
N THR A 480 26.46 -2.10 -7.17
CA THR A 480 26.54 -1.42 -8.48
C THR A 480 27.27 -0.07 -8.39
N ILE A 481 27.23 0.61 -7.24
CA ILE A 481 27.94 1.89 -7.06
C ILE A 481 29.45 1.73 -7.22
N ASN A 482 30.03 0.67 -6.66
CA ASN A 482 31.48 0.46 -6.67
C ASN A 482 32.00 0.09 -8.07
N ASP A 483 31.11 -0.34 -8.96
CA ASP A 483 31.43 -0.77 -10.31
C ASP A 483 31.37 0.39 -11.35
N PHE A 484 30.99 1.60 -10.94
CA PHE A 484 31.02 2.77 -11.83
C PHE A 484 32.47 3.18 -12.16
N MET A 485 32.76 3.31 -13.46
CA MET A 485 34.08 3.72 -13.95
C MET A 485 34.33 5.22 -13.81
N LEU A 486 33.25 6.02 -13.85
CA LEU A 486 33.26 7.47 -13.70
C LEU A 486 32.18 7.88 -12.68
N ILE A 487 32.47 8.91 -11.90
CA ILE A 487 31.53 9.41 -10.88
C ILE A 487 30.45 10.25 -11.57
N PRO A 488 29.16 9.93 -11.39
CA PRO A 488 28.08 10.72 -11.97
C PRO A 488 27.97 12.11 -11.30
N ASN A 489 28.08 13.17 -12.10
CA ASN A 489 28.06 14.57 -11.61
C ASN A 489 26.70 15.28 -11.79
N LYS A 490 25.61 14.54 -12.00
CA LYS A 490 24.25 15.13 -12.15
C LYS A 490 23.19 14.48 -11.29
N ILE A 491 23.50 13.35 -10.67
CA ILE A 491 22.54 12.60 -9.86
C ILE A 491 22.28 13.35 -8.57
N LYS A 492 21.02 13.74 -8.37
CA LYS A 492 20.55 14.44 -7.17
C LYS A 492 19.93 13.51 -6.14
N LYS A 493 19.38 12.38 -6.60
CA LYS A 493 18.71 11.38 -5.76
C LYS A 493 19.20 9.97 -6.09
N VAL A 494 19.60 9.23 -5.06
CA VAL A 494 19.98 7.81 -5.18
C VAL A 494 19.10 6.99 -4.25
N ILE A 495 18.55 5.89 -4.75
CA ILE A 495 17.80 4.90 -3.97
C ILE A 495 18.52 3.56 -4.07
N LEU A 496 19.05 3.09 -2.94
CA LEU A 496 19.76 1.83 -2.84
C LEU A 496 18.82 0.76 -2.30
N ILE A 497 18.55 -0.24 -3.12
CA ILE A 497 17.67 -1.35 -2.78
C ILE A 497 18.52 -2.61 -2.71
N SER A 498 18.57 -3.27 -1.56
CA SER A 498 19.18 -4.60 -1.46
C SER A 498 18.14 -5.68 -1.78
N GLN A 499 18.47 -6.56 -2.73
CA GLN A 499 17.59 -7.71 -3.05
C GLN A 499 17.73 -8.88 -2.07
N TYR A 500 18.72 -8.86 -1.17
CA TYR A 500 18.96 -10.00 -0.30
C TYR A 500 19.42 -9.58 1.11
N SER A 501 18.68 -10.03 2.12
CA SER A 501 19.20 -10.23 3.47
C SER A 501 19.95 -11.57 3.51
N VAL A 502 21.09 -11.69 2.80
CA VAL A 502 21.89 -12.91 2.91
C VAL A 502 22.65 -12.84 4.23
N ASN A 503 22.19 -13.60 5.22
CA ASN A 503 23.05 -14.03 6.33
C ASN A 503 24.30 -14.70 5.71
N GLY A 504 25.43 -13.98 5.63
CA GLY A 504 26.71 -14.53 5.16
C GLY A 504 27.51 -13.69 4.14
N VAL A 505 27.00 -12.58 3.62
CA VAL A 505 27.81 -11.68 2.76
C VAL A 505 28.57 -10.67 3.62
N ILE A 506 29.89 -10.54 3.39
CA ILE A 506 30.75 -9.57 4.09
C ILE A 506 30.27 -8.15 3.73
N PRO A 507 29.96 -7.29 4.71
CA PRO A 507 29.59 -5.89 4.46
C PRO A 507 30.64 -5.18 3.60
N VAL A 508 30.21 -4.58 2.50
CA VAL A 508 31.09 -3.81 1.60
C VAL A 508 31.06 -2.34 2.00
N VAL A 509 32.18 -1.64 1.77
CA VAL A 509 32.26 -0.19 1.92
C VAL A 509 31.82 0.47 0.62
N ILE A 510 30.81 1.32 0.70
CA ILE A 510 30.28 2.13 -0.40
C ILE A 510 30.70 3.59 -0.15
N ASP A 511 31.58 4.11 -1.01
CA ASP A 511 32.10 5.48 -0.89
C ASP A 511 31.42 6.43 -1.89
N LEU A 512 30.59 7.32 -1.36
CA LEU A 512 29.85 8.34 -2.11
C LEU A 512 30.45 9.74 -1.95
N ARG A 513 31.63 9.91 -1.32
CA ARG A 513 32.21 11.24 -1.04
C ARG A 513 32.37 12.12 -2.27
N SER A 514 32.63 11.49 -3.42
CA SER A 514 32.85 12.16 -4.70
C SER A 514 31.56 12.61 -5.40
N TRP A 515 30.38 12.20 -4.92
CA TRP A 515 29.08 12.51 -5.51
C TRP A 515 28.58 13.89 -5.07
N LYS A 516 29.20 14.94 -5.60
CA LYS A 516 29.00 16.33 -5.14
C LYS A 516 27.58 16.86 -5.33
N ASP A 517 26.86 16.41 -6.35
CA ASP A 517 25.50 16.87 -6.65
C ASP A 517 24.39 16.07 -5.95
N LEU A 518 24.77 15.01 -5.22
CA LEU A 518 23.85 14.16 -4.47
C LEU A 518 23.24 14.94 -3.30
N ASN A 519 21.95 15.23 -3.39
CA ASN A 519 21.21 15.94 -2.34
C ASN A 519 20.40 14.96 -1.47
N GLU A 520 20.02 13.80 -2.00
CA GLU A 520 19.12 12.84 -1.37
C GLU A 520 19.58 11.39 -1.57
N LEU A 521 19.66 10.63 -0.47
CA LEU A 521 20.08 9.23 -0.49
C LEU A 521 19.11 8.38 0.31
N TRP A 522 18.60 7.31 -0.30
CA TRP A 522 17.75 6.32 0.35
C TRP A 522 18.46 4.98 0.37
N ILE A 523 18.39 4.28 1.51
CA ILE A 523 19.01 2.99 1.72
C ILE A 523 17.95 2.04 2.27
N GLU A 524 17.62 1.02 1.50
CA GLU A 524 16.63 0.01 1.84
C GLU A 524 17.33 -1.35 2.01
N THR A 525 17.01 -2.04 3.10
CA THR A 525 17.37 -3.45 3.36
C THR A 525 18.86 -3.79 3.24
N SER A 526 19.75 -2.86 3.59
CA SER A 526 21.21 -3.01 3.47
C SER A 526 21.96 -3.05 4.80
N ASP A 527 22.95 -3.94 4.90
CA ASP A 527 23.92 -4.03 6.02
C ASP A 527 25.33 -3.54 5.63
N ASN A 528 25.46 -2.78 4.53
CA ASN A 528 26.74 -2.26 4.06
C ASN A 528 27.24 -1.08 4.92
N LYS A 529 28.53 -0.75 4.74
CA LYS A 529 29.15 0.44 5.33
C LYS A 529 29.15 1.57 4.31
N PHE A 530 28.78 2.77 4.73
CA PHE A 530 28.68 3.94 3.83
C PHE A 530 29.61 5.07 4.24
N ILE A 531 30.11 5.79 3.25
CA ILE A 531 30.76 7.09 3.40
C ILE A 531 30.02 8.07 2.51
N LEU A 532 29.43 9.11 3.09
CA LEU A 532 28.49 10.01 2.43
C LEU A 532 29.16 11.29 1.93
N PRO A 533 28.65 11.97 0.89
CA PRO A 533 29.13 13.28 0.49
C PRO A 533 28.67 14.35 1.49
N THR A 534 29.51 15.37 1.71
CA THR A 534 29.20 16.49 2.61
C THR A 534 28.11 17.42 2.08
N THR A 535 27.72 17.27 0.81
CA THR A 535 26.63 18.01 0.18
C THR A 535 25.25 17.38 0.40
N LEU A 536 25.21 16.17 0.97
CA LEU A 536 23.96 15.44 1.21
C LEU A 536 23.07 16.19 2.20
N LYS A 537 21.80 16.42 1.83
CA LYS A 537 20.83 17.13 2.66
C LYS A 537 19.78 16.21 3.26
N LYS A 538 19.45 15.12 2.56
CA LYS A 538 18.39 14.18 2.95
C LYS A 538 18.90 12.75 2.98
N LEU A 539 18.67 12.06 4.09
CA LEU A 539 19.03 10.66 4.26
C LEU A 539 17.84 9.83 4.73
N LEU A 540 17.50 8.78 3.99
CA LEU A 540 16.49 7.80 4.36
C LEU A 540 17.10 6.42 4.53
N ILE A 541 16.79 5.74 5.63
CA ILE A 541 17.23 4.39 5.93
C ILE A 541 16.00 3.58 6.28
N LYS A 542 15.80 2.45 5.61
CA LYS A 542 14.64 1.59 5.78
C LYS A 542 15.01 0.13 5.93
N SER A 543 14.53 -0.49 7.01
CA SER A 543 14.70 -1.92 7.29
C SER A 543 16.17 -2.37 7.24
N CYS A 544 17.07 -1.48 7.68
CA CYS A 544 18.51 -1.73 7.80
C CYS A 544 18.84 -1.93 9.28
N TYR A 545 19.29 -3.09 9.72
CA TYR A 545 19.53 -3.33 11.14
C TYR A 545 20.99 -3.04 11.55
N ASN A 546 21.96 -3.33 10.68
CA ASN A 546 23.39 -3.25 11.00
C ASN A 546 24.17 -2.25 10.14
N ILE A 547 23.49 -1.25 9.56
CA ILE A 547 24.13 -0.23 8.75
C ILE A 547 25.15 0.59 9.55
N ILE A 548 26.31 0.88 8.95
CA ILE A 548 27.35 1.73 9.52
C ILE A 548 27.62 2.88 8.56
N ILE A 549 27.61 4.11 9.04
CA ILE A 549 27.92 5.30 8.25
C ILE A 549 29.11 6.02 8.89
N ASN A 550 30.28 5.95 8.25
CA ASN A 550 31.56 6.28 8.90
C ASN A 550 31.77 7.78 9.15
N ASN A 551 31.20 8.65 8.31
CA ASN A 551 31.39 10.11 8.38
C ASN A 551 30.09 10.87 8.68
N LEU A 552 29.10 10.21 9.26
CA LEU A 552 27.76 10.79 9.48
C LEU A 552 27.79 12.09 10.31
N GLU A 553 28.73 12.18 11.26
CA GLU A 553 28.91 13.37 12.11
C GLU A 553 29.40 14.60 11.33
N GLU A 554 30.10 14.39 10.21
CA GLU A 554 30.67 15.44 9.37
C GLU A 554 29.70 15.93 8.28
N VAL A 555 28.57 15.23 8.09
CA VAL A 555 27.59 15.55 7.04
C VAL A 555 26.46 16.43 7.61
N PRO A 556 26.27 17.66 7.09
CA PRO A 556 25.24 18.58 7.56
C PRO A 556 23.85 18.22 6.99
N LEU A 557 23.32 17.08 7.40
CA LEU A 557 21.98 16.62 7.00
C LEU A 557 20.91 17.59 7.50
N LYS A 558 19.97 17.97 6.63
CA LYS A 558 18.78 18.75 7.01
C LYS A 558 17.63 17.84 7.43
N GLU A 559 17.41 16.74 6.70
CA GLU A 559 16.30 15.82 6.94
C GLU A 559 16.79 14.37 7.02
N VAL A 560 16.38 13.64 8.06
CA VAL A 560 16.78 12.24 8.31
C VAL A 560 15.57 11.38 8.65
N TYR A 561 15.48 10.21 8.03
CA TYR A 561 14.35 9.28 8.11
C TYR A 561 14.84 7.87 8.40
N LEU A 562 14.37 7.24 9.48
CA LEU A 562 14.82 5.93 9.94
C LEU A 562 13.64 4.98 10.18
N GLU A 563 13.47 3.98 9.33
CA GLU A 563 12.50 2.90 9.53
C GLU A 563 13.22 1.65 10.04
N SER A 564 12.86 1.19 11.23
CA SER A 564 13.42 0.05 11.94
C SER A 564 14.92 0.14 12.27
N ASN A 565 15.51 1.34 12.30
CA ASN A 565 16.90 1.58 12.71
C ASN A 565 17.03 2.79 13.65
N THR A 566 17.59 2.59 14.83
CA THR A 566 17.93 3.71 15.74
C THR A 566 19.43 3.79 16.07
N SER A 567 20.25 2.91 15.51
CA SER A 567 21.67 2.77 15.88
C SER A 567 22.54 3.93 15.40
N ILE A 568 22.13 4.63 14.33
CA ILE A 568 22.93 5.73 13.77
C ILE A 568 22.67 7.09 14.43
N ILE A 569 21.63 7.21 15.27
CA ILE A 569 21.22 8.46 15.91
C ILE A 569 22.35 9.13 16.73
N PRO A 570 23.16 8.40 17.52
CA PRO A 570 24.25 9.00 18.29
C PRO A 570 25.32 9.68 17.42
N HIS A 571 25.38 9.34 16.14
CA HIS A 571 26.35 9.84 15.17
C HIS A 571 25.77 10.89 14.22
N LEU A 572 24.52 11.32 14.43
CA LEU A 572 23.92 12.40 13.64
C LEU A 572 24.51 13.76 14.03
N ASN A 573 24.74 14.58 13.01
CA ASN A 573 25.16 15.96 13.16
C ASN A 573 24.04 16.80 13.81
N PRO A 574 24.32 17.71 14.77
CA PRO A 574 23.30 18.57 15.40
C PRO A 574 22.53 19.50 14.46
N SER A 575 23.01 19.74 13.24
CA SER A 575 22.37 20.59 12.23
C SER A 575 21.10 20.01 11.61
N VAL A 576 20.71 18.78 11.97
CA VAL A 576 19.44 18.17 11.53
C VAL A 576 18.26 19.05 11.92
N GLU A 577 17.50 19.50 10.92
CA GLU A 577 16.30 20.32 11.06
C GLU A 577 15.03 19.46 11.21
N LYS A 578 15.07 18.22 10.70
CA LYS A 578 13.97 17.26 10.79
C LYS A 578 14.48 15.83 10.93
N LEU A 579 14.03 15.13 11.97
CA LEU A 579 14.38 13.72 12.23
C LEU A 579 13.10 12.89 12.44
N TYR A 580 13.02 11.75 11.75
CA TYR A 580 11.87 10.86 11.78
C TYR A 580 12.32 9.43 12.02
N PHE A 581 11.64 8.72 12.92
CA PHE A 581 11.88 7.30 13.16
C PHE A 581 10.62 6.59 13.67
N ASP A 582 10.44 5.33 13.29
CA ASP A 582 9.23 4.51 13.55
C ASP A 582 9.35 3.59 14.78
N THR A 583 10.54 3.46 15.35
CA THR A 583 10.88 2.44 16.34
C THR A 583 11.09 3.06 17.72
N TYR A 584 10.38 2.54 18.72
CA TYR A 584 10.52 2.98 20.11
C TYR A 584 11.76 2.37 20.77
N ASN A 585 12.73 3.21 21.13
CA ASN A 585 13.80 2.84 22.05
C ASN A 585 13.93 3.94 23.13
N LYS A 586 13.66 3.58 24.39
CA LYS A 586 13.62 4.50 25.54
C LYS A 586 14.94 5.26 25.74
N ASP A 587 16.07 4.58 25.58
CA ASP A 587 17.40 5.17 25.79
C ASP A 587 17.79 6.11 24.63
N VAL A 588 17.42 5.73 23.41
CA VAL A 588 17.56 6.58 22.21
C VAL A 588 16.73 7.85 22.35
N ASN A 589 15.48 7.75 22.82
CA ASN A 589 14.60 8.91 23.02
C ASN A 589 15.15 9.92 24.02
N ILE A 590 15.80 9.46 25.10
CA ILE A 590 16.47 10.34 26.08
C ILE A 590 17.67 11.04 25.45
N GLN A 591 18.46 10.34 24.63
CA GLN A 591 19.60 10.93 23.92
C GLN A 591 19.16 11.95 22.86
N LEU A 592 18.05 11.68 22.16
CA LEU A 592 17.47 12.60 21.17
C LEU A 592 17.03 13.93 21.79
N LEU A 593 16.34 13.90 22.93
CA LEU A 593 15.93 15.11 23.65
C LEU A 593 17.12 15.96 24.11
N LYS A 594 18.25 15.32 24.43
CA LYS A 594 19.49 16.03 24.82
C LYS A 594 20.22 16.64 23.63
N ARG A 595 20.28 15.92 22.50
CA ARG A 595 21.11 16.27 21.35
C ARG A 595 20.40 17.17 20.33
N PHE A 596 19.06 17.10 20.26
CA PHE A 596 18.23 17.86 19.33
C PHE A 596 17.08 18.60 20.04
N PRO A 597 17.35 19.44 21.04
CA PRO A 597 16.30 20.13 21.81
C PRO A 597 15.43 21.04 20.93
N HIS A 598 15.98 21.59 19.84
CA HIS A 598 15.25 22.44 18.89
C HIS A 598 14.20 21.68 18.07
N LEU A 599 14.30 20.35 17.96
CA LEU A 599 13.32 19.52 17.25
C LEU A 599 12.08 19.19 18.10
N PHE A 600 12.16 19.42 19.41
CA PHE A 600 11.11 19.12 20.37
C PHE A 600 10.83 20.37 21.20
N PRO A 601 10.13 21.38 20.66
CA PRO A 601 9.71 22.53 21.45
C PRO A 601 8.88 22.02 22.63
N ILE A 602 9.45 22.11 23.83
CA ILE A 602 8.75 21.90 25.08
C ILE A 602 8.06 23.23 25.39
N GLU A 603 6.77 23.32 25.04
CA GLU A 603 5.84 24.30 25.62
C GLU A 603 4.72 23.59 26.38
#